data_AF-A0A521B9R3-F1
#
_entry.id   AF-A0A521B9R3-F1
#
_cell.length_a   1.000
_cell.length_b   1.000
_cell.length_c   1.000
_cell.angle_alpha   90.00
_cell.angle_beta   90.00
_cell.angle_gamma   90.00
#
_symmetry.space_group_name_H-M   'P 1'
#
loop_
_entity.id
_entity.type
_entity.pdbx_description
1 polymer ?
#
loop_
_entity_poly.entity_id
_entity_poly.type
_entity_poly.pdbx_seq_one_letter_code
_entity_poly.pdbx_strand_id
1 'polypeptide(L)'
;MKNHIIILILQACIWNFASCQAVNDYSGTYGIKGSGQKLQLDSKGFYILYNSKSFGHLATDFCEYASKGQWKKISSDVIDLTSENYYLKQEGFKYDLKQESKLSKDSVYINIILPKEFEDIATPEYDLLFNYNTSKRIVTINRQIKLSKKDYSLIGVKNQLTLNIKFNAKGERFFNNRLNYNILQDYPFDVEKFNYFTISLPNFNQCFYDFEPYYHSYIYIKDKNTLMWKGEEWIKQ
;
A
#
# COMPACT_ATOMS: atom_id res chain seq x y z
N MET A 1 -27.84 75.95 1.98
CA MET A 1 -29.07 75.41 2.62
C MET A 1 -29.81 74.62 1.54
N LYS A 2 -30.04 73.32 1.59
CA LYS A 2 -29.98 72.31 2.65
C LYS A 2 -29.53 70.97 2.06
N ASN A 3 -28.82 70.21 2.89
CA ASN A 3 -28.69 68.75 2.85
C ASN A 3 -30.06 68.06 2.76
N HIS A 4 -30.14 66.93 2.04
CA HIS A 4 -30.75 65.64 2.43
C HIS A 4 -30.77 64.73 1.18
N ILE A 5 -29.79 63.84 1.00
CA ILE A 5 -29.90 62.39 1.29
C ILE A 5 -31.30 61.85 1.04
N ILE A 6 -31.50 61.27 -0.15
CA ILE A 6 -32.35 60.08 -0.32
C ILE A 6 -31.51 59.04 -1.06
N ILE A 7 -31.07 58.07 -0.28
CA ILE A 7 -30.43 56.82 -0.66
C ILE A 7 -31.45 56.04 -1.52
N LEU A 8 -31.12 55.77 -2.77
CA LEU A 8 -31.87 54.81 -3.58
C LEU A 8 -30.96 54.20 -4.65
N ILE A 9 -30.92 52.86 -4.61
CA ILE A 9 -30.41 51.93 -5.62
C ILE A 9 -28.88 51.69 -5.59
N LEU A 10 -28.42 51.15 -4.45
CA LEU A 10 -27.31 50.20 -4.39
C LEU A 10 -27.86 48.84 -3.91
N GLN A 11 -28.90 48.37 -4.60
CA GLN A 11 -29.46 47.02 -4.47
C GLN A 11 -29.65 46.43 -5.88
N ALA A 12 -28.54 46.23 -6.58
CA ALA A 12 -28.49 45.43 -7.80
C ALA A 12 -27.02 45.10 -8.08
N CYS A 13 -26.45 44.16 -7.30
CA CYS A 13 -25.25 43.36 -7.60
C CYS A 13 -24.79 42.50 -6.40
N ILE A 14 -25.62 42.31 -5.37
CA ILE A 14 -25.47 41.16 -4.48
C ILE A 14 -26.56 40.20 -4.92
N TRP A 15 -26.30 39.42 -5.96
CA TRP A 15 -26.92 38.13 -6.29
C TRP A 15 -26.16 37.63 -7.50
N ASN A 16 -25.67 36.39 -7.41
CA ASN A 16 -24.84 35.63 -8.33
C ASN A 16 -23.35 35.58 -7.95
N PHE A 17 -22.90 34.33 -7.81
CA PHE A 17 -21.57 33.85 -7.41
C PHE A 17 -21.31 33.65 -5.92
N ALA A 18 -22.34 33.33 -5.16
CA ALA A 18 -22.24 32.14 -4.32
C ALA A 18 -22.93 31.00 -5.06
N SER A 19 -22.29 30.46 -6.10
CA SER A 19 -22.55 29.05 -6.41
C SER A 19 -22.02 28.29 -5.20
N CYS A 20 -22.87 28.11 -4.20
CA CYS A 20 -22.82 26.92 -3.38
C CYS A 20 -22.97 25.81 -4.41
N GLN A 21 -21.85 25.36 -4.99
CA GLN A 21 -21.81 24.07 -5.65
C GLN A 21 -22.37 23.15 -4.58
N ALA A 22 -23.59 22.67 -4.79
CA ALA A 22 -24.02 21.47 -4.11
C ALA A 22 -22.93 20.48 -4.45
N VAL A 23 -21.99 20.28 -3.53
CA VAL A 23 -21.11 19.13 -3.54
C VAL A 23 -22.10 18.00 -3.50
N ASN A 24 -22.45 17.47 -4.68
CA ASN A 24 -23.28 16.27 -4.77
C ASN A 24 -22.46 15.25 -4.00
N ASP A 25 -22.87 15.04 -2.75
CA ASP A 25 -22.12 14.23 -1.83
C ASP A 25 -22.42 12.79 -2.21
N TYR A 26 -21.49 12.20 -2.96
CA TYR A 26 -21.50 10.78 -3.27
C TYR A 26 -21.02 9.95 -2.07
N SER A 27 -20.89 10.56 -0.88
CA SER A 27 -20.77 9.82 0.35
C SER A 27 -21.94 8.87 0.54
N GLY A 28 -21.65 7.76 1.20
CA GLY A 28 -22.59 6.70 1.48
C GLY A 28 -21.94 5.33 1.34
N THR A 29 -22.76 4.32 1.59
CA THR A 29 -22.35 2.93 1.50
C THR A 29 -22.96 2.33 0.25
N TYR A 30 -22.13 1.74 -0.59
CA TYR A 30 -22.50 1.09 -1.83
C TYR A 30 -22.20 -0.40 -1.71
N GLY A 31 -23.07 -1.26 -2.25
CA GLY A 31 -22.84 -2.70 -2.26
C GLY A 31 -23.16 -3.31 -3.62
N ILE A 32 -22.51 -4.44 -3.92
CA ILE A 32 -22.86 -5.27 -5.08
C ILE A 32 -23.90 -6.28 -4.64
N LYS A 33 -24.95 -6.44 -5.45
CA LYS A 33 -26.03 -7.40 -5.17
C LYS A 33 -25.46 -8.83 -5.09
N GLY A 34 -25.62 -9.46 -3.92
CA GLY A 34 -25.23 -10.86 -3.70
C GLY A 34 -23.76 -11.12 -3.35
N SER A 35 -22.87 -10.11 -3.36
CA SER A 35 -21.44 -10.33 -3.02
C SER A 35 -21.10 -10.14 -1.55
N GLY A 36 -21.93 -9.40 -0.80
CA GLY A 36 -21.63 -9.02 0.60
C GLY A 36 -20.52 -7.98 0.76
N GLN A 37 -19.81 -7.60 -0.32
CA GLN A 37 -18.82 -6.52 -0.30
C GLN A 37 -19.50 -5.16 -0.19
N LYS A 38 -18.78 -4.20 0.40
CA LYS A 38 -19.27 -2.83 0.60
C LYS A 38 -18.16 -1.82 0.33
N LEU A 39 -18.49 -0.75 -0.40
CA LEU A 39 -17.66 0.44 -0.57
C LEU A 39 -18.31 1.57 0.22
N GLN A 40 -17.64 2.05 1.25
CA GLN A 40 -18.04 3.24 1.98
C GLN A 40 -17.23 4.44 1.48
N LEU A 41 -17.92 5.50 1.07
CA LEU A 41 -17.35 6.81 0.77
C LEU A 41 -17.78 7.77 1.88
N ASP A 42 -16.83 8.33 2.61
CA ASP A 42 -17.09 9.35 3.65
C ASP A 42 -17.02 10.75 3.05
N SER A 43 -17.84 11.68 3.57
CA SER A 43 -17.92 13.06 3.06
C SER A 43 -16.63 13.87 3.23
N LYS A 44 -15.70 13.42 4.08
CA LYS A 44 -14.36 14.02 4.24
C LYS A 44 -13.34 13.50 3.23
N GLY A 45 -13.76 12.68 2.25
CA GLY A 45 -12.87 12.15 1.22
C GLY A 45 -12.13 10.87 1.60
N PHE A 46 -12.58 10.14 2.63
CA PHE A 46 -12.02 8.82 2.98
C PHE A 46 -12.88 7.70 2.42
N TYR A 47 -12.28 6.59 1.98
CA TYR A 47 -13.01 5.40 1.59
C TYR A 47 -12.56 4.16 2.35
N ILE A 48 -13.48 3.21 2.48
CA ILE A 48 -13.20 1.85 2.93
C ILE A 48 -13.91 0.88 2.00
N LEU A 49 -13.16 -0.05 1.43
CA LEU A 49 -13.66 -1.23 0.73
C LEU A 49 -13.60 -2.42 1.69
N TYR A 50 -14.77 -2.93 2.07
CA TYR A 50 -14.93 -4.07 2.94
C TYR A 50 -14.86 -5.38 2.18
N ASN A 51 -14.19 -6.37 2.76
CA ASN A 51 -14.30 -7.75 2.30
C ASN A 51 -15.72 -8.28 2.53
N SER A 52 -16.12 -9.28 1.74
CA SER A 52 -17.39 -9.97 2.00
C SER A 52 -17.29 -10.73 3.31
N LYS A 53 -18.37 -10.72 4.10
CA LYS A 53 -18.43 -11.58 5.30
C LYS A 53 -18.46 -13.04 4.85
N SER A 54 -17.33 -13.73 5.01
CA SER A 54 -17.23 -15.17 4.81
C SER A 54 -18.13 -15.90 5.82
N PHE A 55 -19.03 -16.76 5.32
CA PHE A 55 -19.68 -17.78 6.15
C PHE A 55 -18.63 -18.85 6.45
N GLY A 56 -18.24 -18.93 7.72
CA GLY A 56 -17.08 -19.66 8.19
C GLY A 56 -16.97 -21.08 7.66
N HIS A 57 -15.89 -21.33 6.92
CA HIS A 57 -15.17 -22.58 6.96
C HIS A 57 -13.71 -22.25 6.63
N LEU A 58 -12.82 -22.58 7.58
CA LEU A 58 -11.37 -22.35 7.64
C LEU A 58 -10.95 -21.09 8.41
N ALA A 59 -10.18 -21.34 9.49
CA ALA A 59 -9.93 -20.48 10.63
C ALA A 59 -8.77 -19.51 10.42
N THR A 60 -8.98 -18.47 9.61
CA THR A 60 -8.16 -17.25 9.65
C THR A 60 -9.10 -16.05 9.52
N ASP A 61 -9.01 -15.13 10.48
CA ASP A 61 -9.77 -13.88 10.46
C ASP A 61 -9.34 -13.07 9.23
N PHE A 62 -10.12 -13.17 8.14
CA PHE A 62 -9.89 -12.35 6.96
C PHE A 62 -10.00 -10.88 7.34
N CYS A 63 -9.05 -10.10 6.83
CA CYS A 63 -8.95 -8.67 7.10
C CYS A 63 -10.28 -7.99 6.77
N GLU A 64 -10.78 -7.19 7.73
CA GLU A 64 -12.12 -6.60 7.65
C GLU A 64 -12.32 -5.80 6.35
N TYR A 65 -11.28 -5.08 5.94
CA TYR A 65 -11.26 -4.30 4.72
C TYR A 65 -10.26 -4.90 3.72
N ALA A 66 -10.68 -4.89 2.45
CA ALA A 66 -9.83 -5.17 1.31
C ALA A 66 -8.98 -3.94 0.94
N SER A 67 -9.49 -2.73 1.14
CA SER A 67 -8.76 -1.51 0.83
C SER A 67 -9.29 -0.33 1.63
N LYS A 68 -8.46 0.68 1.88
CA LYS A 68 -8.88 1.97 2.43
C LYS A 68 -7.94 3.08 1.98
N GLY A 69 -8.43 4.31 1.97
CA GLY A 69 -7.66 5.46 1.48
C GLY A 69 -8.47 6.71 1.27
N GLN A 70 -8.05 7.50 0.29
CA GLN A 70 -8.68 8.75 -0.10
C GLN A 70 -9.50 8.58 -1.38
N TRP A 71 -10.60 9.30 -1.46
CA TRP A 71 -11.37 9.49 -2.68
C TRP A 71 -11.57 10.97 -2.96
N LYS A 72 -11.62 11.32 -4.24
CA LYS A 72 -11.99 12.67 -4.68
C LYS A 72 -12.76 12.62 -5.98
N LYS A 73 -13.69 13.54 -6.16
CA LYS A 73 -14.34 13.77 -7.45
C LYS A 73 -13.36 14.49 -8.37
N ILE A 74 -13.13 13.95 -9.58
CA ILE A 74 -12.22 14.55 -10.57
C ILE A 74 -12.94 15.12 -11.80
N SER A 75 -14.17 14.67 -12.07
CA SER A 75 -15.07 15.23 -13.09
C SER A 75 -16.52 15.11 -12.62
N SER A 76 -17.49 15.58 -13.40
CA SER A 76 -18.93 15.46 -13.08
C SER A 76 -19.38 14.03 -12.78
N ASP A 77 -18.72 13.05 -13.38
CA ASP A 77 -19.10 11.66 -13.51
C ASP A 77 -17.98 10.68 -13.10
N VAL A 78 -16.85 11.14 -12.56
CA VAL A 78 -15.73 10.29 -12.15
C VAL A 78 -15.22 10.62 -10.76
N ILE A 79 -15.03 9.56 -9.97
CA ILE A 79 -14.33 9.55 -8.68
C ILE A 79 -12.98 8.85 -8.87
N ASP A 80 -11.93 9.42 -8.27
CA ASP A 80 -10.58 8.87 -8.17
C ASP A 80 -10.38 8.30 -6.77
N LEU A 81 -10.00 7.02 -6.67
CA LEU A 81 -9.59 6.33 -5.45
C LEU A 81 -8.09 6.12 -5.40
N THR A 82 -7.49 6.44 -4.25
CA THR A 82 -6.09 6.15 -3.94
C THR A 82 -5.96 5.58 -2.52
N SER A 83 -5.35 4.40 -2.40
CA SER A 83 -5.14 3.71 -1.13
C SER A 83 -4.15 4.41 -0.21
N GLU A 84 -4.22 4.11 1.09
CA GLU A 84 -3.29 4.63 2.08
C GLU A 84 -1.83 4.20 1.81
N ASN A 85 -0.89 5.12 2.03
CA ASN A 85 0.54 4.89 1.84
C ASN A 85 1.11 3.73 2.67
N TYR A 86 0.44 3.38 3.78
CA TYR A 86 0.81 2.24 4.61
C TYR A 86 0.93 0.98 3.77
N TYR A 87 -0.06 0.64 2.95
CA TYR A 87 -0.02 -0.59 2.16
C TYR A 87 0.81 -0.45 0.87
N LEU A 88 1.15 0.79 0.47
CA LEU A 88 1.75 1.05 -0.83
C LEU A 88 3.28 1.11 -0.84
N LYS A 89 3.97 1.70 0.15
CA LYS A 89 5.46 1.74 0.11
C LYS A 89 6.17 2.34 1.31
N GLN A 90 5.59 3.29 2.04
CA GLN A 90 6.37 4.07 3.01
C GLN A 90 6.29 3.49 4.41
N GLU A 91 5.07 3.25 4.93
CA GLU A 91 4.92 2.72 6.28
C GLU A 91 4.84 1.18 6.31
N GLY A 92 4.14 0.52 5.39
CA GLY A 92 4.03 -0.95 5.42
C GLY A 92 5.28 -1.67 4.98
N PHE A 93 6.23 -0.98 4.33
CA PHE A 93 7.54 -1.52 3.96
C PHE A 93 8.60 -1.24 5.02
N LYS A 94 8.21 -0.51 6.07
CA LYS A 94 9.10 -0.15 7.15
C LYS A 94 9.72 -1.41 7.74
N TYR A 95 11.03 -1.35 7.88
CA TYR A 95 11.85 -2.43 8.39
C TYR A 95 12.68 -1.93 9.56
N ASP A 96 13.02 -2.84 10.44
CA ASP A 96 14.05 -2.62 11.45
C ASP A 96 15.33 -3.31 11.00
N LEU A 97 16.45 -2.57 11.04
CA LEU A 97 17.76 -3.09 10.68
C LEU A 97 18.66 -3.14 11.92
N LYS A 98 19.07 -4.34 12.31
CA LYS A 98 20.08 -4.56 13.33
C LYS A 98 21.39 -5.01 12.69
N GLN A 99 22.49 -4.35 13.05
CA GLN A 99 23.83 -4.68 12.56
C GLN A 99 24.71 -5.14 13.73
N GLU A 100 25.35 -6.28 13.56
CA GLU A 100 26.16 -6.91 14.61
C GLU A 100 27.46 -7.48 14.01
N SER A 101 28.43 -7.67 14.90
CA SER A 101 29.68 -8.36 14.60
C SER A 101 29.70 -9.69 15.34
N LYS A 102 29.36 -10.79 14.66
CA LYS A 102 29.32 -12.15 15.23
C LYS A 102 29.51 -13.22 14.15
N LEU A 103 29.71 -14.46 14.56
CA LEU A 103 30.07 -15.59 13.67
C LEU A 103 31.40 -15.36 12.94
N SER A 104 31.68 -16.16 11.89
CA SER A 104 32.93 -16.06 11.13
C SER A 104 33.05 -14.71 10.40
N LYS A 105 34.23 -14.10 10.51
CA LYS A 105 34.54 -12.81 9.87
C LYS A 105 34.70 -12.87 8.36
N ASP A 106 34.88 -14.07 7.81
CA ASP A 106 35.07 -14.31 6.38
C ASP A 106 33.76 -14.29 5.60
N SER A 107 32.62 -14.18 6.30
CA SER A 107 31.29 -14.18 5.70
C SER A 107 30.45 -12.99 6.15
N VAL A 108 29.52 -12.59 5.28
CA VAL A 108 28.40 -11.72 5.59
C VAL A 108 27.16 -12.59 5.79
N TYR A 109 26.45 -12.37 6.88
CA TYR A 109 25.22 -13.07 7.22
C TYR A 109 24.06 -12.10 7.16
N ILE A 110 22.99 -12.49 6.49
CA ILE A 110 21.76 -11.71 6.36
C ILE A 110 20.63 -12.60 6.87
N ASN A 111 19.92 -12.13 7.88
CA ASN A 111 18.80 -12.83 8.51
C ASN A 111 17.53 -11.98 8.32
N ILE A 112 16.52 -12.56 7.70
CA ILE A 112 15.25 -11.88 7.42
C ILE A 112 14.18 -12.42 8.36
N ILE A 113 13.54 -11.52 9.11
CA ILE A 113 12.49 -11.87 10.07
C ILE A 113 11.15 -11.36 9.55
N LEU A 114 10.21 -12.29 9.35
CA LEU A 114 8.82 -12.02 9.00
C LEU A 114 7.91 -12.40 10.18
N PRO A 115 6.70 -11.82 10.28
CA PRO A 115 5.70 -12.24 11.28
C PRO A 115 5.34 -13.72 11.13
N LYS A 116 5.08 -14.42 12.24
CA LYS A 116 4.79 -15.88 12.23
C LYS A 116 3.54 -16.23 11.43
N GLU A 117 2.50 -15.43 11.56
CA GLU A 117 1.24 -15.57 10.80
C GLU A 117 1.48 -15.55 9.29
N PHE A 118 2.58 -14.94 8.86
CA PHE A 118 2.93 -14.85 7.45
C PHE A 118 3.54 -16.14 6.89
N GLU A 119 4.16 -16.96 7.74
CA GLU A 119 4.86 -18.17 7.32
C GLU A 119 3.92 -19.23 6.76
N ASP A 120 2.67 -19.23 7.22
CA ASP A 120 1.63 -20.18 6.86
C ASP A 120 0.83 -19.75 5.61
N ILE A 121 1.00 -18.49 5.17
CA ILE A 121 0.20 -17.89 4.09
C ILE A 121 0.90 -18.01 2.75
N ALA A 122 2.19 -17.66 2.68
CA ALA A 122 2.92 -17.70 1.42
C ALA A 122 4.40 -17.99 1.67
N THR A 123 5.04 -18.68 0.73
CA THR A 123 6.50 -18.85 0.77
C THR A 123 7.18 -17.67 0.05
N PRO A 124 7.81 -16.72 0.77
CA PRO A 124 8.58 -15.65 0.16
C PRO A 124 9.82 -16.20 -0.55
N GLU A 125 10.12 -15.62 -1.71
CA GLU A 125 11.41 -15.71 -2.37
C GLU A 125 12.17 -14.40 -2.13
N TYR A 126 13.37 -14.50 -1.56
CA TYR A 126 14.26 -13.38 -1.31
C TYR A 126 15.19 -13.21 -2.51
N ASP A 127 15.11 -12.03 -3.13
CA ASP A 127 15.92 -11.63 -4.26
C ASP A 127 16.89 -10.54 -3.83
N LEU A 128 18.13 -10.97 -3.62
CA LEU A 128 19.19 -10.19 -3.02
C LEU A 128 20.24 -9.83 -4.07
N LEU A 129 20.60 -8.55 -4.14
CA LEU A 129 21.72 -8.07 -4.94
C LEU A 129 22.73 -7.42 -4.02
N PHE A 130 23.93 -7.99 -3.97
CA PHE A 130 25.03 -7.47 -3.16
C PHE A 130 26.13 -6.93 -4.07
N ASN A 131 26.40 -5.62 -3.94
CA ASN A 131 27.29 -4.82 -4.77
C ASN A 131 26.94 -4.85 -6.26
N TYR A 132 26.27 -3.80 -6.74
CA TYR A 132 25.81 -3.71 -8.13
C TYR A 132 26.92 -3.96 -9.17
N ASN A 133 28.16 -3.56 -8.89
CA ASN A 133 29.29 -3.66 -9.82
C ASN A 133 30.00 -5.03 -9.85
N THR A 134 29.77 -5.91 -8.87
CA THR A 134 30.24 -7.32 -8.87
C THR A 134 29.09 -8.33 -9.05
N SER A 135 27.86 -7.84 -8.93
CA SER A 135 26.59 -8.33 -9.51
C SER A 135 26.24 -9.81 -9.35
N LYS A 136 26.53 -10.44 -8.21
CA LYS A 136 25.91 -11.75 -7.92
C LYS A 136 24.55 -11.56 -7.27
N ARG A 137 23.52 -11.72 -8.08
CA ARG A 137 22.13 -11.84 -7.64
C ARG A 137 21.92 -13.20 -6.99
N ILE A 138 21.26 -13.23 -5.85
CA ILE A 138 20.96 -14.45 -5.09
C ILE A 138 19.46 -14.50 -4.94
N VAL A 139 18.89 -15.62 -5.38
CA VAL A 139 17.47 -15.89 -5.25
C VAL A 139 17.31 -17.12 -4.37
N THR A 140 16.61 -17.00 -3.25
CA THR A 140 16.47 -18.08 -2.28
C THR A 140 15.18 -17.97 -1.48
N ILE A 141 14.67 -19.10 -1.00
CA ILE A 141 13.58 -19.14 -0.01
C ILE A 141 14.11 -19.15 1.43
N ASN A 142 15.43 -19.27 1.61
CA ASN A 142 16.04 -19.30 2.93
C ASN A 142 16.17 -17.87 3.49
N ARG A 143 15.64 -17.66 4.71
CA ARG A 143 15.71 -16.38 5.42
C ARG A 143 17.11 -16.07 5.96
N GLN A 144 17.93 -17.11 6.14
CA GLN A 144 19.30 -17.02 6.61
C GLN A 144 20.24 -17.21 5.43
N ILE A 145 20.80 -16.11 4.97
CA ILE A 145 21.67 -16.04 3.80
C ILE A 145 23.10 -15.85 4.29
N LYS A 146 24.02 -16.70 3.83
CA LYS A 146 25.45 -16.61 4.13
C LYS A 146 26.21 -16.36 2.83
N LEU A 147 26.95 -15.25 2.80
CA LEU A 147 27.78 -14.83 1.67
C LEU A 147 29.25 -14.84 2.05
N SER A 148 30.09 -15.39 1.21
CA SER A 148 31.55 -15.31 1.37
C SER A 148 32.03 -13.89 1.05
N LYS A 149 32.77 -13.24 1.96
CA LYS A 149 33.30 -11.90 1.69
C LYS A 149 34.25 -11.89 0.50
N LYS A 150 35.04 -12.95 0.34
CA LYS A 150 35.96 -13.10 -0.80
C LYS A 150 35.25 -13.04 -2.14
N ASP A 151 34.03 -13.57 -2.22
CA ASP A 151 33.31 -13.73 -3.49
C ASP A 151 32.29 -12.62 -3.77
N TYR A 152 31.94 -11.82 -2.75
CA TYR A 152 30.83 -10.87 -2.80
C TYR A 152 31.17 -9.47 -2.29
N SER A 153 32.15 -9.32 -1.39
CA SER A 153 32.44 -8.02 -0.77
C SER A 153 33.49 -7.21 -1.53
N LEU A 154 33.26 -5.92 -1.63
CA LEU A 154 34.25 -4.96 -2.10
C LEU A 154 35.08 -4.47 -0.91
N ILE A 155 36.40 -4.46 -1.06
CA ILE A 155 37.36 -4.05 -0.04
C ILE A 155 37.57 -2.53 -0.13
N GLY A 156 37.62 -1.84 1.01
CA GLY A 156 37.94 -0.40 1.06
C GLY A 156 36.84 0.53 0.54
N VAL A 157 35.64 -0.01 0.24
CA VAL A 157 34.45 0.77 -0.14
C VAL A 157 33.22 0.26 0.59
N LYS A 158 32.23 1.14 0.80
CA LYS A 158 30.93 0.73 1.34
C LYS A 158 30.25 -0.20 0.35
N ASN A 159 29.87 -1.36 0.86
CA ASN A 159 29.14 -2.34 0.07
C ASN A 159 27.68 -1.89 -0.06
N GLN A 160 26.96 -2.35 -1.07
CA GLN A 160 25.56 -2.00 -1.29
C GLN A 160 24.70 -3.25 -1.30
N LEU A 161 23.54 -3.18 -0.65
CA LEU A 161 22.56 -4.25 -0.66
C LEU A 161 21.23 -3.74 -1.19
N THR A 162 20.72 -4.43 -2.19
CA THR A 162 19.33 -4.37 -2.60
C THR A 162 18.65 -5.67 -2.20
N LEU A 163 17.48 -5.55 -1.56
CA LEU A 163 16.65 -6.69 -1.15
C LEU A 163 15.24 -6.47 -1.69
N ASN A 164 14.80 -7.41 -2.51
CA ASN A 164 13.40 -7.55 -2.89
C ASN A 164 12.84 -8.83 -2.28
N ILE A 165 11.57 -8.79 -1.91
CA ILE A 165 10.80 -9.98 -1.53
C ILE A 165 9.76 -10.21 -2.61
N LYS A 166 9.77 -11.41 -3.17
CA LYS A 166 8.84 -11.85 -4.20
C LYS A 166 7.94 -12.94 -3.67
N PHE A 167 6.72 -12.96 -4.16
CA PHE A 167 5.74 -13.98 -3.81
C PHE A 167 5.36 -14.79 -5.02
N ASN A 168 5.40 -16.10 -4.84
CA ASN A 168 4.98 -17.03 -5.86
C ASN A 168 3.48 -17.29 -5.71
N ALA A 169 2.67 -16.77 -6.62
CA ALA A 169 1.21 -16.90 -6.59
C ALA A 169 0.69 -18.31 -6.98
N LYS A 170 1.55 -19.33 -7.04
CA LYS A 170 1.16 -20.67 -7.52
C LYS A 170 0.16 -21.33 -6.58
N GLY A 171 -1.09 -21.38 -7.02
CA GLY A 171 -2.18 -22.14 -6.38
C GLY A 171 -3.11 -21.31 -5.49
N GLU A 172 -2.82 -20.04 -5.27
CA GLU A 172 -3.59 -19.20 -4.35
C GLU A 172 -4.47 -18.19 -5.07
N ARG A 173 -5.68 -18.00 -4.51
CA ARG A 173 -6.73 -17.15 -5.08
C ARG A 173 -6.63 -15.67 -4.66
N PHE A 174 -5.71 -15.33 -3.75
CA PHE A 174 -5.71 -14.06 -3.02
C PHE A 174 -4.71 -13.01 -3.58
N PHE A 175 -3.93 -13.41 -4.58
CA PHE A 175 -2.99 -12.65 -5.43
C PHE A 175 -3.49 -11.40 -6.18
N ASN A 176 -4.31 -10.51 -5.61
CA ASN A 176 -4.83 -9.34 -6.33
C ASN A 176 -3.82 -8.17 -6.38
N ASN A 177 -2.65 -8.32 -7.03
CA ASN A 177 -1.88 -7.23 -7.71
C ASN A 177 -0.43 -6.98 -7.26
N ARG A 178 0.06 -7.41 -6.08
CA ARG A 178 1.48 -7.16 -5.69
C ARG A 178 2.23 -8.41 -5.25
N LEU A 179 3.12 -8.84 -6.14
CA LEU A 179 3.99 -10.01 -5.94
C LEU A 179 5.46 -9.64 -5.71
N ASN A 180 5.80 -8.35 -5.66
CA ASN A 180 7.17 -7.88 -5.50
C ASN A 180 7.24 -6.63 -4.60
N TYR A 181 8.12 -6.71 -3.61
CA TYR A 181 8.28 -5.75 -2.53
C TYR A 181 9.76 -5.36 -2.47
N ASN A 182 10.10 -4.16 -2.96
CA ASN A 182 11.44 -3.60 -2.80
C ASN A 182 11.60 -3.09 -1.38
N ILE A 183 12.37 -3.81 -0.56
CA ILE A 183 12.57 -3.51 0.86
C ILE A 183 13.74 -2.56 1.04
N LEU A 184 14.87 -2.91 0.43
CA LEU A 184 16.10 -2.14 0.45
C LEU A 184 16.50 -1.85 -0.99
N GLN A 185 16.87 -0.60 -1.25
CA GLN A 185 17.45 -0.19 -2.52
C GLN A 185 18.82 0.44 -2.25
N ASP A 186 19.87 -0.23 -2.73
CA ASP A 186 21.27 0.19 -2.66
C ASP A 186 21.72 0.63 -1.27
N TYR A 187 21.22 -0.05 -0.23
CA TYR A 187 21.48 0.28 1.15
C TYR A 187 22.97 0.08 1.48
N PRO A 188 23.66 1.09 2.04
CA PRO A 188 25.09 0.99 2.31
C PRO A 188 25.38 0.09 3.52
N PHE A 189 26.22 -0.91 3.32
CA PHE A 189 26.74 -1.79 4.36
C PHE A 189 28.25 -1.65 4.55
N ASP A 190 28.63 -1.47 5.80
CA ASP A 190 30.01 -1.55 6.26
C ASP A 190 30.30 -2.98 6.71
N VAL A 191 30.75 -3.80 5.77
CA VAL A 191 31.07 -5.21 6.01
C VAL A 191 32.37 -5.41 6.78
N GLU A 192 33.18 -4.37 6.92
CA GLU A 192 34.43 -4.40 7.69
C GLU A 192 34.11 -4.28 9.18
N LYS A 193 33.16 -3.40 9.53
CA LYS A 193 32.68 -3.21 10.91
C LYS A 193 31.68 -4.27 11.36
N PHE A 194 30.70 -4.59 10.52
CA PHE A 194 29.62 -5.51 10.84
C PHE A 194 29.57 -6.65 9.83
N ASN A 195 29.28 -7.87 10.27
CA ASN A 195 29.20 -9.02 9.37
C ASN A 195 27.92 -9.82 9.53
N TYR A 196 27.01 -9.39 10.41
CA TYR A 196 25.72 -10.01 10.62
C TYR A 196 24.62 -8.94 10.62
N PHE A 197 23.64 -9.11 9.75
CA PHE A 197 22.56 -8.16 9.51
C PHE A 197 21.22 -8.84 9.73
N THR A 198 20.38 -8.25 10.57
CA THR A 198 18.99 -8.70 10.76
C THR A 198 18.05 -7.66 10.21
N ILE A 199 17.18 -8.06 9.28
CA ILE A 199 16.16 -7.22 8.65
C ILE A 199 14.81 -7.75 9.12
N SER A 200 14.13 -7.01 9.98
CA SER A 200 12.80 -7.36 10.46
C SER A 200 11.74 -6.57 9.69
N LEU A 201 10.67 -7.25 9.25
CA LEU A 201 9.57 -6.65 8.49
C LEU A 201 8.26 -6.81 9.25
N PRO A 202 8.04 -6.02 10.32
CA PRO A 202 6.92 -6.22 11.23
C PRO A 202 5.55 -6.04 10.57
N ASN A 203 5.48 -5.23 9.50
CA ASN A 203 4.23 -4.89 8.83
C ASN A 203 3.83 -5.90 7.74
N PHE A 204 4.65 -6.93 7.47
CA PHE A 204 4.39 -7.97 6.48
C PHE A 204 3.46 -9.05 7.09
N ASN A 205 2.27 -8.65 7.52
CA ASN A 205 1.22 -9.54 8.05
C ASN A 205 0.15 -9.84 6.98
N GLN A 206 -0.75 -10.80 7.26
CA GLN A 206 -1.81 -11.20 6.32
C GLN A 206 -2.55 -10.01 5.68
N CYS A 207 -2.97 -9.04 6.49
CA CYS A 207 -3.74 -7.89 6.01
C CYS A 207 -2.97 -6.94 5.13
N PHE A 208 -1.66 -6.90 5.24
CA PHE A 208 -0.85 -6.16 4.31
C PHE A 208 -0.81 -6.82 2.92
N TYR A 209 -0.91 -8.15 2.85
CA TYR A 209 -0.94 -8.89 1.58
C TYR A 209 -2.31 -8.94 0.94
N ASP A 210 -3.35 -9.16 1.75
CA ASP A 210 -4.74 -9.20 1.27
C ASP A 210 -5.26 -7.80 0.88
N PHE A 211 -4.49 -6.74 1.17
CA PHE A 211 -4.84 -5.38 0.82
C PHE A 211 -4.77 -5.16 -0.70
N GLU A 212 -5.87 -4.71 -1.29
CA GLU A 212 -5.97 -4.30 -2.68
C GLU A 212 -5.43 -2.86 -2.85
N PRO A 213 -4.27 -2.67 -3.50
CA PRO A 213 -3.68 -1.36 -3.67
C PRO A 213 -4.29 -0.64 -4.88
N TYR A 214 -4.92 0.49 -4.65
CA TYR A 214 -5.42 1.38 -5.68
C TYR A 214 -4.54 2.63 -5.77
N TYR A 215 -4.05 2.91 -6.98
CA TYR A 215 -3.41 4.18 -7.32
C TYR A 215 -4.11 4.71 -8.55
N HIS A 216 -4.86 5.80 -8.39
CA HIS A 216 -5.76 6.33 -9.42
C HIS A 216 -6.73 5.29 -9.98
N SER A 217 -7.48 4.62 -9.10
CA SER A 217 -8.58 3.76 -9.53
C SER A 217 -9.84 4.57 -9.75
N TYR A 218 -10.33 4.58 -10.99
CA TYR A 218 -11.46 5.41 -11.36
C TYR A 218 -12.79 4.67 -11.19
N ILE A 219 -13.74 5.33 -10.55
CA ILE A 219 -15.12 4.91 -10.40
C ILE A 219 -15.98 5.85 -11.25
N TYR A 220 -16.79 5.27 -12.14
CA TYR A 220 -17.75 6.04 -12.92
C TYR A 220 -19.07 6.19 -12.15
N ILE A 221 -19.61 7.41 -12.14
CA ILE A 221 -20.89 7.74 -11.52
C ILE A 221 -21.96 7.57 -12.59
N LYS A 222 -22.75 6.49 -12.51
CA LYS A 222 -23.87 6.25 -13.42
C LYS A 222 -25.05 7.16 -13.10
N ASP A 223 -25.36 7.29 -11.80
CA ASP A 223 -26.38 8.20 -11.28
C ASP A 223 -26.11 8.48 -9.78
N LYS A 224 -27.04 9.15 -9.08
CA LYS A 224 -26.87 9.53 -7.66
C LYS A 224 -26.73 8.34 -6.71
N ASN A 225 -27.24 7.17 -7.08
CA ASN A 225 -27.29 5.97 -6.25
C ASN A 225 -26.48 4.81 -6.84
N THR A 226 -25.94 4.94 -8.06
CA THR A 226 -25.25 3.85 -8.74
C THR A 226 -23.84 4.28 -9.18
N LEU A 227 -22.85 3.50 -8.76
CA LEU A 227 -21.46 3.60 -9.21
C LEU A 227 -21.09 2.38 -10.06
N MET A 228 -20.22 2.57 -11.05
CA MET A 228 -19.66 1.51 -11.89
C MET A 228 -18.18 1.38 -11.56
N TRP A 229 -17.76 0.24 -11.02
CA TRP A 229 -16.37 0.00 -10.63
C TRP A 229 -16.02 -1.50 -10.66
N LYS A 230 -14.82 -1.82 -11.13
CA LYS A 230 -14.33 -3.19 -11.35
C LYS A 230 -15.26 -4.05 -12.23
N GLY A 231 -15.99 -3.43 -13.17
CA GLY A 231 -16.95 -4.10 -14.05
C GLY A 231 -18.32 -4.37 -13.43
N GLU A 232 -18.55 -3.93 -12.19
CA GLU A 232 -19.76 -4.21 -11.42
C GLU A 232 -20.56 -2.94 -11.10
N GLU A 233 -21.87 -3.11 -10.91
CA GLU A 233 -22.76 -2.07 -10.37
C GLU A 233 -22.74 -2.07 -8.84
N TRP A 234 -22.36 -0.94 -8.27
CA TRP A 234 -22.34 -0.67 -6.84
C TRP A 234 -23.51 0.24 -6.50
N ILE A 235 -24.50 -0.31 -5.80
CA ILE A 235 -25.77 0.35 -5.52
C ILE A 235 -25.75 0.88 -4.08
N LYS A 236 -26.11 2.15 -3.92
CA LYS A 236 -26.21 2.83 -2.63
C LYS A 236 -27.26 2.13 -1.74
N GLN A 237 -26.87 1.83 -0.50
CA GLN A 237 -27.69 1.15 0.52
C GLN A 237 -28.40 2.14 1.43
#